data_AF-A0A1F7WHY0-F1
#
_entry.id   AF-A0A1F7WHY0-F1
#
_cell.length_a   1.000
_cell.length_b   1.000
_cell.length_c   1.000
_cell.angle_alpha   90.00
_cell.angle_beta   90.00
_cell.angle_gamma   90.00
#
_symmetry.space_group_name_H-M   'P 1'
#
loop_
_entity.id
_entity.type
_entity.pdbx_description
1 polymer ?
#
loop_
_entity_poly.entity_id
_entity_poly.type
_entity_poly.pdbx_seq_one_letter_code
_entity_poly.pdbx_strand_id
1 'polypeptide(L)'
;MKRGRPVSSQIRQNIIEILYFLGKSYGYDIYKVYMAVFPKITMRSVYYQLRKGVELEELKVERVIKEKGNYSWGSEAEKIYYKLGANAKPSGDKRIREYLEKIGKHGKD
;
A
#
# COMPACT_ATOMS: atom_id res chain seq x y z
N MET A 1 21.55 -11.07 20.87
CA MET A 1 20.39 -10.27 20.42
C MET A 1 20.91 -8.98 19.77
N LYS A 2 20.89 -8.84 18.45
CA LYS A 2 21.45 -7.65 17.78
C LYS A 2 20.61 -6.42 18.15
N ARG A 3 21.18 -5.50 18.93
CA ARG A 3 20.61 -4.17 19.20
C ARG A 3 20.69 -3.34 17.92
N GLY A 4 19.53 -2.96 17.38
CA GLY A 4 19.38 -2.11 16.21
C GLY A 4 17.90 -1.96 15.89
N ARG A 5 17.47 -0.77 15.45
CA ARG A 5 16.11 -0.58 14.93
C ARG A 5 15.89 -1.62 13.82
N PRO A 6 14.78 -2.38 13.82
CA PRO A 6 14.56 -3.38 12.78
C PRO A 6 14.73 -2.76 11.40
N VAL A 7 15.51 -3.43 10.53
CA VAL A 7 15.82 -2.98 9.16
C VAL A 7 14.53 -2.84 8.34
N SER A 8 13.51 -3.63 8.69
CA SER A 8 12.18 -3.59 8.09
C SER A 8 11.19 -2.77 8.93
N SER A 9 10.36 -1.97 8.26
CA SER A 9 9.21 -1.32 8.89
C SER A 9 8.02 -2.26 8.83
N GLN A 10 7.40 -2.57 9.98
CA GLN A 10 6.16 -3.37 10.01
C GLN A 10 5.05 -2.74 9.14
N ILE A 11 4.96 -1.41 9.14
CA ILE A 11 3.96 -0.69 8.31
C ILE A 11 4.19 -0.97 6.82
N ARG A 12 5.46 -0.96 6.40
CA ARG A 12 5.81 -1.23 5.00
C ARG A 12 5.60 -2.69 4.62
N GLN A 13 5.91 -3.63 5.52
CA GLN A 13 5.58 -5.04 5.33
C GLN A 13 4.08 -5.22 5.14
N ASN A 14 3.25 -4.61 6.00
CA ASN A 14 1.80 -4.68 5.86
C ASN A 14 1.32 -4.11 4.51
N ILE A 15 1.93 -3.02 4.02
CA ILE A 15 1.63 -2.47 2.67
C ILE A 15 2.02 -3.46 1.56
N ILE A 16 3.15 -4.14 1.68
CA ILE A 16 3.57 -5.21 0.76
C ILE A 16 2.54 -6.34 0.76
N GLU A 17 2.07 -6.78 1.94
CA GLU A 17 1.03 -7.81 2.02
C GLU A 17 -0.29 -7.34 1.36
N ILE A 18 -0.69 -6.09 1.57
CA ILE A 18 -1.90 -5.53 0.94
C ILE A 18 -1.77 -5.58 -0.58
N LEU A 19 -0.63 -5.13 -1.11
CA LEU A 19 -0.39 -5.12 -2.55
C LEU A 19 -0.20 -6.53 -3.14
N TYR A 20 0.27 -7.50 -2.34
CA TYR A 20 0.33 -8.89 -2.76
C TYR A 20 -1.06 -9.46 -3.07
N PHE A 21 -2.07 -9.12 -2.28
CA PHE A 21 -3.44 -9.57 -2.52
C PHE A 21 -4.23 -8.72 -3.52
N LEU A 22 -3.92 -7.43 -3.65
CA LEU A 22 -4.61 -6.54 -4.59
C LEU A 22 -3.97 -6.51 -5.98
N GLY A 23 -2.72 -6.96 -6.12
CA GLY A 23 -1.89 -6.82 -7.31
C GLY A 23 -1.38 -5.39 -7.52
N LYS A 24 -2.29 -4.41 -7.58
CA LYS A 24 -1.97 -2.98 -7.68
C LYS A 24 -3.03 -2.12 -6.98
N SER A 25 -2.61 -1.01 -6.39
CA SER A 25 -3.53 -0.07 -5.73
C SER A 25 -2.89 1.30 -5.56
N TYR A 26 -3.69 2.34 -5.29
CA TYR A 26 -3.19 3.70 -5.04
C TYR A 26 -3.22 4.03 -3.55
N GLY A 27 -2.45 5.04 -3.15
CA GLY A 27 -2.12 5.28 -1.73
C GLY A 27 -3.32 5.37 -0.77
N TYR A 28 -4.42 5.99 -1.20
CA TYR A 28 -5.62 6.12 -0.38
C TYR A 28 -6.38 4.81 -0.19
N ASP A 29 -6.46 3.96 -1.22
CA ASP A 29 -7.09 2.64 -1.10
C ASP A 29 -6.23 1.68 -0.25
N ILE A 30 -4.91 1.74 -0.41
CA ILE A 30 -3.98 1.04 0.48
C ILE A 30 -4.20 1.48 1.93
N TYR A 31 -4.32 2.78 2.19
CA TYR A 31 -4.60 3.32 3.52
C TYR A 31 -5.92 2.78 4.10
N LYS A 32 -7.00 2.71 3.30
CA LYS A 32 -8.29 2.16 3.76
C LYS A 32 -8.18 0.70 4.18
N VAL A 33 -7.55 -0.14 3.36
CA VAL A 33 -7.34 -1.56 3.71
C VAL A 33 -6.47 -1.66 4.95
N TYR A 34 -5.41 -0.87 5.02
CA TYR A 34 -4.52 -0.86 6.18
C TYR A 34 -5.29 -0.54 7.47
N MET A 35 -6.07 0.53 7.48
CA MET A 35 -6.83 0.98 8.65
C MET A 35 -7.92 -0.01 9.09
N ALA A 36 -8.40 -0.85 8.18
CA ALA A 36 -9.38 -1.88 8.49
C ALA A 36 -8.78 -3.15 9.11
N VAL A 37 -7.52 -3.46 8.80
CA VAL A 37 -6.87 -4.73 9.18
C VAL A 37 -5.81 -4.56 10.28
N PHE A 38 -5.17 -3.40 10.36
CA PHE A 38 -3.99 -3.16 11.20
C PHE A 38 -4.20 -1.97 12.16
N PRO A 39 -3.31 -1.79 13.18
CA PRO A 39 -3.37 -0.65 14.08
C PRO A 39 -3.36 0.69 13.35
N LYS A 40 -4.14 1.65 13.83
CA LYS A 40 -4.34 2.95 13.15
C LYS A 40 -3.01 3.69 12.93
N ILE A 41 -2.85 4.25 11.72
CA ILE A 41 -1.74 5.13 11.34
C ILE A 41 -2.26 6.36 10.61
N THR A 42 -1.39 7.35 10.42
CA THR A 42 -1.72 8.51 9.59
C THR A 42 -1.56 8.17 8.11
N MET A 43 -2.32 8.86 7.26
CA MET A 43 -2.15 8.77 5.81
C MET A 43 -0.74 9.18 5.38
N ARG A 44 -0.15 10.19 6.04
CA ARG A 44 1.25 10.61 5.82
C ARG A 44 2.24 9.46 6.05
N SER A 45 2.03 8.65 7.08
CA SER A 45 2.86 7.47 7.35
C SER A 45 2.79 6.47 6.19
N VAL A 46 1.61 6.23 5.60
CA VAL A 46 1.47 5.37 4.41
C VAL A 46 2.26 5.93 3.23
N TYR A 47 2.08 7.21 2.89
CA TYR A 47 2.81 7.83 1.76
C TYR A 47 4.33 7.82 1.97
N TYR A 48 4.80 8.05 3.20
CA TYR A 48 6.22 7.91 3.52
C TYR A 48 6.72 6.48 3.27
N GLN A 49 5.98 5.45 3.70
CA GLN A 49 6.37 4.06 3.47
C GLN A 49 6.26 3.64 2.01
N LEU A 50 5.30 4.16 1.25
CA LEU A 50 5.21 3.94 -0.20
C LEU A 50 6.43 4.49 -0.90
N ARG A 51 6.81 5.75 -0.61
CA ARG A 51 8.03 6.36 -1.14
C ARG A 51 9.26 5.55 -0.75
N LYS A 52 9.38 5.19 0.53
CA LYS A 52 10.53 4.41 1.01
C LYS A 52 10.59 3.00 0.42
N GLY A 53 9.46 2.36 0.18
CA GLY A 53 9.39 1.05 -0.47
C GLY A 53 9.80 1.10 -1.94
N VAL A 54 9.50 2.20 -2.64
CA VAL A 54 10.01 2.43 -4.00
C VAL A 54 11.53 2.66 -3.99
N GLU A 55 12.04 3.48 -3.06
CA GLU A 55 13.49 3.69 -2.89
C GLU A 55 14.27 2.39 -2.60
N LEU A 56 13.63 1.40 -1.97
CA LEU A 56 14.21 0.10 -1.64
C LEU A 56 13.89 -1.00 -2.68
N GLU A 57 13.20 -0.65 -3.76
CA GLU A 57 12.69 -1.56 -4.79
C GLU A 57 11.79 -2.70 -4.26
N GLU A 58 11.26 -2.56 -3.04
CA GLU A 58 10.23 -3.44 -2.49
C GLU A 58 8.87 -3.14 -3.12
N LEU A 59 8.69 -1.91 -3.62
CA LEU A 59 7.52 -1.45 -4.35
C LEU A 59 7.96 -0.80 -5.66
N LYS A 60 7.04 -0.68 -6.62
CA LYS A 60 7.24 0.14 -7.82
C LYS A 60 5.99 0.94 -8.16
N VAL A 61 6.20 2.10 -8.74
CA VAL A 61 5.12 2.89 -9.36
C VAL A 61 4.74 2.20 -10.66
N GLU A 62 3.47 1.83 -10.78
CA GLU A 62 2.94 1.22 -12.00
C GLU A 62 2.50 2.27 -13.01
N ARG A 63 1.73 3.25 -12.54
CA ARG A 63 1.21 4.33 -13.36
C ARG A 63 0.77 5.49 -12.49
N VAL A 64 0.73 6.66 -13.11
CA VAL A 64 0.20 7.87 -12.52
C VAL A 64 -1.01 8.28 -13.35
N ILE A 65 -2.18 8.37 -12.73
CA ILE A 65 -3.42 8.82 -13.38
C ILE A 65 -3.79 10.18 -12.81
N LYS A 66 -3.98 11.16 -13.70
CA LYS A 66 -4.58 12.45 -13.35
C LYS A 66 -6.08 12.37 -13.61
N GLU A 67 -6.87 12.47 -12.55
CA GLU A 67 -8.32 12.59 -12.66
C GLU A 67 -8.70 14.06 -12.61
N LYS A 68 -9.33 14.55 -13.67
CA LYS A 68 -9.92 15.89 -13.68
C LYS A 68 -11.23 15.86 -12.90
N GLY A 69 -11.44 16.82 -12.01
CA GLY A 69 -12.64 16.93 -11.19
C GLY A 69 -12.69 18.23 -10.40
N ASN A 70 -13.88 18.62 -9.97
CA ASN A 70 -14.07 19.78 -9.09
C ASN A 70 -13.87 19.36 -7.64
N TYR A 71 -12.61 19.17 -7.23
CA TYR A 71 -12.28 18.92 -5.83
C TYR A 71 -12.14 20.25 -5.08
N SER A 72 -12.37 20.25 -3.77
CA SER A 72 -12.28 21.46 -2.95
C SER A 72 -10.86 22.04 -2.83
N TRP A 73 -9.86 21.42 -3.47
CA TRP A 73 -8.45 21.81 -3.47
C TRP A 73 -7.82 21.87 -4.87
N GLY A 74 -8.61 21.78 -5.95
CA GLY A 74 -8.08 21.89 -7.32
C GLY A 74 -8.91 21.16 -8.37
N SER A 75 -8.58 21.43 -9.64
CA SER A 75 -9.26 20.86 -10.82
C SER A 75 -8.78 19.45 -11.19
N GLU A 76 -7.72 18.95 -10.53
CA GLU A 76 -7.11 17.65 -10.82
C GLU A 76 -6.66 16.95 -9.53
N ALA A 77 -6.79 15.63 -9.49
CA ALA A 77 -6.24 14.77 -8.44
C ALA A 77 -5.33 13.71 -9.08
N GLU A 78 -4.12 13.56 -8.54
CA GLU A 78 -3.17 12.56 -9.00
C GLU A 78 -3.27 11.27 -8.17
N LYS A 79 -3.55 10.15 -8.85
CA LYS A 79 -3.51 8.81 -8.26
C LYS A 79 -2.27 8.08 -8.77
N ILE A 80 -1.30 7.92 -7.87
CA ILE A 80 -0.14 7.07 -8.11
C ILE A 80 -0.50 5.64 -7.71
N TYR A 81 -0.48 4.73 -8.67
CA TYR A 81 -0.69 3.30 -8.46
C TYR A 81 0.64 2.61 -8.21
N TYR A 82 0.66 1.77 -7.19
CA TYR A 82 1.82 0.99 -6.78
C TYR A 82 1.54 -0.50 -6.96
N LYS A 83 2.60 -1.27 -7.22
CA LYS A 83 2.62 -2.74 -7.20
C LYS A 83 3.90 -3.25 -6.55
N LEU A 84 4.00 -4.56 -6.35
CA LEU A 84 5.20 -5.18 -5.78
C LEU A 84 6.43 -4.93 -6.66
N GLY A 85 7.53 -4.55 -6.02
CA GLY A 85 8.86 -4.38 -6.63
C GLY A 85 9.67 -5.68 -6.61
N ALA A 86 10.88 -5.64 -7.15
CA ALA A 86 11.75 -6.81 -7.27
C ALA A 86 12.21 -7.38 -5.91
N ASN A 87 12.36 -6.51 -4.90
CA ASN A 87 12.81 -6.89 -3.56
C ASN A 87 11.64 -7.17 -2.60
N ALA A 88 10.40 -7.19 -3.10
CA ALA A 88 9.23 -7.48 -2.28
C ALA A 88 9.30 -8.91 -1.71
N LYS A 89 8.99 -9.04 -0.41
CA LYS A 89 8.92 -10.34 0.29
C LYS A 89 7.57 -10.51 0.99
N PRO A 90 6.48 -10.73 0.24
CA PRO A 90 5.19 -11.01 0.83
C PRO A 90 5.18 -12.37 1.51
N SER A 91 4.46 -12.48 2.62
CA SER A 91 4.30 -13.67 3.44
C SER A 91 2.89 -14.28 3.37
N GLY A 92 1.93 -13.55 2.79
CA GLY A 92 0.56 -14.00 2.60
C GLY A 92 -0.30 -13.87 3.86
N ASP A 93 -0.28 -12.71 4.51
CA ASP A 93 -1.04 -12.45 5.74
C ASP A 93 -2.56 -12.68 5.54
N LYS A 94 -3.08 -13.72 6.20
CA LYS A 94 -4.47 -14.17 6.04
C LYS A 94 -5.51 -13.12 6.43
N ARG A 95 -5.18 -12.21 7.37
CA ARG A 95 -6.11 -11.16 7.83
C ARG A 95 -6.54 -10.24 6.68
N ILE A 96 -5.63 -9.97 5.76
CA ILE A 96 -5.93 -9.17 4.57
C ILE A 96 -6.86 -9.95 3.64
N ARG A 97 -6.55 -11.22 3.38
CA ARG A 97 -7.39 -12.08 2.53
C ARG A 97 -8.82 -12.14 3.05
N GLU A 98 -8.99 -12.46 4.34
CA GLU A 98 -10.29 -12.55 5.01
C GLU A 98 -11.07 -11.23 4.92
N TYR A 99 -10.39 -10.09 5.10
CA TYR A 99 -11.02 -8.78 4.96
C TYR A 99 -11.46 -8.52 3.51
N LEU A 100 -10.61 -8.83 2.53
CA LEU A 100 -10.88 -8.63 1.11
C LEU A 100 -12.02 -9.53 0.60
N GLU A 101 -12.07 -10.77 1.06
CA GLU A 101 -13.18 -11.71 0.86
C GLU A 101 -14.49 -11.14 1.40
N LYS A 102 -14.48 -10.62 2.64
CA LYS A 102 -15.66 -10.03 3.28
C LYS A 102 -16.24 -8.83 2.50
N ILE A 103 -15.40 -8.04 1.85
CA ILE A 103 -15.83 -6.85 1.10
C ILE A 103 -15.98 -7.10 -0.41
N GLY A 104 -15.84 -8.35 -0.87
CA GLY A 104 -15.97 -8.70 -2.29
C GLY A 104 -14.88 -8.13 -3.21
N LYS A 105 -13.73 -7.71 -2.67
CA LYS A 105 -12.60 -7.19 -3.47
C LYS A 105 -11.53 -8.27 -3.63
N HIS A 106 -11.50 -8.97 -4.77
CA HIS A 106 -10.36 -9.83 -5.14
C HIS A 106 -9.58 -9.20 -6.28
N GLY A 107 -8.28 -8.98 -6.07
CA GLY A 107 -7.34 -8.62 -7.13
C GLY A 107 -6.57 -9.85 -7.57
N LYS A 108 -7.10 -10.61 -8.51
CA LYS A 108 -6.37 -11.65 -9.24
C LYS A 108 -6.97 -11.76 -10.64
N ASP A 109 -6.36 -11.04 -11.58
CA ASP A 109 -6.31 -11.43 -12.99
C ASP A 109 -4.93 -12.04 -13.24
#